data_AF-A0A1G2SB03-F1
#
_entry.id   AF-A0A1G2SB03-F1
#
_cell.length_a   1.000
_cell.length_b   1.000
_cell.length_c   1.000
_cell.angle_alpha   90.00
_cell.angle_beta   90.00
_cell.angle_gamma   90.00
#
_symmetry.space_group_name_H-M   'P 1'
#
loop_
_entity.id
_entity.type
_entity.pdbx_description
1 polymer ?
#
loop_
_entity_poly.entity_id
_entity_poly.type
_entity_poly.pdbx_seq_one_letter_code
_entity_poly.pdbx_strand_id
1 'polypeptide(L)'
;MYLLAYFVVYDTMRSTMAKTCPTCNKGSRMVGGYSNRVRATKFNPTGKRRSYPNLQWAPLSDGTRIKLCTHCMKAGKHTEIKVKAPKKAAVVA
;
A
#
# COMPACT_ATOMS: atom_id res chain seq x y z
N MET A 1 -34.35 18.25 -13.44
CA MET A 1 -33.44 17.33 -14.16
C MET A 1 -31.97 17.77 -14.09
N TYR A 2 -31.48 18.27 -12.94
CA TYR A 2 -30.09 18.76 -12.79
C TYR A 2 -29.51 18.48 -11.40
N LEU A 3 -29.79 17.31 -10.82
CA LEU A 3 -29.28 16.95 -9.48
C LEU A 3 -28.73 15.52 -9.36
N LEU A 4 -28.88 14.67 -10.39
CA LEU A 4 -28.47 13.26 -10.30
C LEU A 4 -27.05 12.96 -10.84
N ALA A 5 -26.34 13.95 -11.40
CA ALA A 5 -25.01 13.75 -11.97
C ALA A 5 -23.87 13.80 -10.94
N TYR A 6 -24.11 14.27 -9.71
CA TYR A 6 -23.05 14.46 -8.70
C TYR A 6 -22.66 13.19 -7.95
N PHE A 7 -23.47 12.12 -8.01
CA PHE A 7 -23.26 10.94 -7.16
C PHE A 7 -22.27 9.89 -7.74
N VAL A 8 -22.07 9.82 -9.06
CA VAL A 8 -21.31 8.73 -9.71
C VAL A 8 -19.79 8.85 -9.52
N VAL A 9 -19.28 10.03 -9.17
CA VAL A 9 -17.82 10.29 -9.09
C VAL A 9 -17.21 9.84 -7.74
N TYR A 10 -18.01 9.70 -6.68
CA TYR A 10 -17.50 9.39 -5.33
C TYR A 10 -17.18 7.90 -5.10
N ASP A 11 -17.58 7.00 -5.99
CA ASP A 11 -17.55 5.56 -5.72
C ASP A 11 -16.22 4.86 -6.09
N THR A 12 -15.38 5.46 -6.94
CA THR A 12 -14.14 4.79 -7.42
C THR A 12 -12.89 5.07 -6.59
N MET A 13 -12.97 5.91 -5.54
CA MET A 13 -11.80 6.30 -4.72
C MET A 13 -11.65 5.54 -3.39
N ARG A 14 -12.38 4.43 -3.19
CA ARG A 14 -12.11 3.51 -2.07
C ARG A 14 -11.32 2.30 -2.54
N SER A 15 -10.13 2.56 -3.09
CA SER A 15 -9.13 1.51 -3.31
C SER A 15 -8.70 0.91 -1.97
N THR A 16 -9.35 -0.21 -1.61
CA THR A 16 -8.82 -1.33 -0.85
C THR A 16 -8.44 -1.08 0.62
N MET A 17 -9.16 -1.74 1.53
CA MET A 17 -8.72 -2.02 2.92
C MET A 17 -7.44 -2.89 3.00
N ALA A 18 -6.68 -3.02 1.90
CA ALA A 18 -5.44 -3.75 1.89
C ALA A 18 -4.40 -2.95 2.67
N LYS A 19 -3.70 -3.58 3.62
CA LYS A 19 -2.51 -3.01 4.29
C LYS A 19 -1.34 -2.96 3.29
N THR A 20 -1.51 -2.20 2.21
CA THR A 20 -0.58 -2.04 1.10
C THR A 20 -0.18 -0.58 0.98
N CYS A 21 1.07 -0.34 0.60
CA CYS A 21 1.53 1.00 0.30
C CYS A 21 1.09 1.40 -1.12
N PRO A 22 0.45 2.56 -1.33
CA PRO A 22 -0.05 2.97 -2.64
C PRO A 22 1.06 3.25 -3.66
N THR A 23 2.25 3.64 -3.22
CA THR A 23 3.34 4.03 -4.13
C THR A 23 4.23 2.87 -4.56
N CYS A 24 4.53 1.95 -3.63
CA CYS A 24 5.43 0.82 -3.88
C CYS A 24 4.71 -0.53 -3.91
N ASN A 25 3.38 -0.54 -3.74
CA ASN A 25 2.52 -1.73 -3.69
C ASN A 25 2.98 -2.80 -2.67
N LYS A 26 3.81 -2.41 -1.70
CA LYS A 26 4.31 -3.33 -0.68
C LYS A 26 3.15 -3.76 0.21
N GLY A 27 2.82 -5.05 0.14
CA GLY A 27 1.79 -5.69 0.97
C GLY A 27 2.38 -6.58 2.06
N SER A 28 1.49 -7.25 2.78
CA SER A 28 1.88 -8.26 3.77
C SER A 28 2.47 -9.50 3.11
N ARG A 29 3.45 -10.13 3.76
CA ARG A 29 4.07 -11.39 3.30
C ARG A 29 3.96 -12.47 4.37
N MET A 30 3.71 -13.71 3.96
CA MET A 30 3.82 -14.88 4.84
C MET A 30 5.30 -15.30 4.90
N VAL A 31 5.87 -15.31 6.11
CA VAL A 31 7.30 -15.60 6.32
C VAL A 31 7.42 -16.78 7.29
N GLY A 32 8.23 -17.78 6.92
CA GLY A 32 8.62 -18.87 7.83
C GLY A 32 9.67 -18.40 8.82
N GLY A 33 9.78 -19.08 9.96
CA GLY A 33 10.86 -18.85 10.92
C GLY A 33 11.62 -20.14 11.20
N TYR A 34 12.74 -20.00 11.90
CA TYR A 34 13.45 -21.11 12.51
C TYR A 34 14.06 -20.64 13.83
N SER A 35 14.26 -21.56 14.77
CA SER A 35 14.67 -21.26 16.14
C SER A 35 16.07 -21.76 16.44
N ASN A 36 17.00 -20.85 16.76
CA ASN A 36 18.35 -21.19 17.20
C ASN A 36 18.44 -21.47 18.72
N ARG A 37 17.31 -21.51 19.44
CA ARG A 37 17.30 -21.68 20.91
C ARG A 37 17.73 -23.08 21.37
N VAL A 38 17.35 -24.11 20.62
CA VAL A 38 17.59 -25.52 21.02
C VAL A 38 18.90 -26.05 20.43
N ARG A 39 19.21 -25.70 19.18
CA ARG A 39 20.46 -26.07 18.50
C ARG A 39 20.70 -25.14 17.30
N ALA A 40 21.85 -24.48 17.23
CA ALA A 40 22.17 -23.53 16.15
C ALA A 40 22.57 -24.22 14.83
N THR A 41 23.13 -25.43 14.90
CA THR A 41 23.67 -26.16 13.73
C THR A 41 22.62 -26.97 12.97
N LYS A 42 21.41 -27.15 13.53
CA LYS A 42 20.33 -27.91 12.90
C LYS A 42 19.16 -26.98 12.61
N PHE A 43 18.66 -27.01 11.37
CA PHE A 43 17.46 -26.28 11.02
C PHE A 43 16.27 -26.76 11.87
N ASN A 44 15.74 -25.86 12.70
CA ASN A 44 14.61 -26.10 13.59
C ASN A 44 13.45 -25.19 13.18
N PRO A 45 12.62 -25.60 12.21
CA PRO A 45 11.59 -24.74 11.61
C PRO A 45 10.51 -24.36 12.62
N THR A 46 9.99 -23.15 12.48
CA THR A 46 8.81 -22.67 13.21
C THR A 46 7.65 -22.40 12.24
N GLY A 47 6.45 -22.25 12.79
CA GLY A 47 5.25 -21.90 12.02
C GLY A 47 5.41 -20.61 11.19
N LYS A 48 4.63 -20.53 10.10
CA LYS A 48 4.58 -19.33 9.24
C LYS A 48 3.88 -18.20 9.99
N ARG A 49 4.45 -17.00 9.95
CA ARG A 49 3.87 -15.78 10.52
C ARG A 49 3.71 -14.71 9.45
N ARG A 50 2.70 -13.85 9.59
CA ARG A 50 2.49 -12.73 8.67
C ARG A 50 3.35 -11.55 9.07
N SER A 51 4.12 -11.02 8.12
CA SER A 51 4.87 -9.77 8.25
C SER A 51 4.14 -8.66 7.50
N TYR A 52 3.90 -7.53 8.17
CA TYR A 52 3.22 -6.38 7.60
C TYR A 52 4.21 -5.28 7.23
N PRO A 53 3.95 -4.51 6.17
CA PRO A 53 4.71 -3.30 5.90
C PRO A 53 4.50 -2.28 7.03
N ASN A 54 5.58 -1.58 7.40
CA ASN A 54 5.49 -0.47 8.35
C ASN A 54 4.84 0.74 7.65
N LEU A 55 3.51 0.80 7.74
CA LEU A 55 2.68 1.84 7.17
C LEU A 55 2.42 2.93 8.21
N GLN A 56 2.80 4.17 7.88
CA GLN A 56 2.69 5.34 8.75
C GLN A 56 1.97 6.47 8.04
N TRP A 57 1.38 7.38 8.81
CA TRP A 57 0.74 8.58 8.28
C TRP A 57 1.81 9.59 7.86
N ALA A 58 1.82 9.95 6.58
CA ALA A 58 2.66 11.00 6.03
C ALA A 58 1.78 12.18 5.59
N PRO A 59 2.21 13.43 5.82
CA PRO A 59 1.55 14.59 5.22
C PRO A 59 1.80 14.57 3.71
N LEU A 60 0.79 14.95 2.94
CA LEU A 60 0.89 15.25 1.52
C LEU A 60 1.12 16.77 1.36
N SER A 61 1.63 17.20 0.20
CA SER A 61 1.77 18.63 -0.12
C SER A 61 0.46 19.42 -0.02
N ASP A 62 -0.67 18.76 -0.26
CA ASP A 62 -2.02 19.36 -0.19
C ASP A 62 -2.51 19.57 1.25
N GLY A 63 -1.73 19.18 2.26
CA GLY A 63 -2.11 19.20 3.68
C GLY A 63 -2.93 17.98 4.12
N THR A 64 -3.36 17.13 3.18
CA THR A 64 -4.01 15.84 3.49
C THR A 64 -3.00 14.84 4.05
N ARG A 65 -3.48 13.76 4.67
CA ARG A 65 -2.62 12.69 5.20
C ARG A 65 -2.85 11.39 4.46
N ILE A 66 -1.77 10.75 4.03
CA ILE A 66 -1.79 9.48 3.32
C ILE A 66 -0.97 8.43 4.09
N LYS A 67 -1.47 7.20 4.14
CA LYS A 67 -0.78 6.10 4.80
C LYS A 67 0.24 5.47 3.83
N LEU A 68 1.53 5.64 4.12
CA LEU A 68 2.65 5.20 3.28
C LEU A 68 3.63 4.32 4.04
N CYS A 69 4.41 3.54 3.29
CA CYS A 69 5.52 2.79 3.86
C CYS A 69 6.62 3.74 4.37
N THR A 70 7.27 3.42 5.49
CA THR A 70 8.35 4.28 6.03
C THR A 70 9.52 4.46 5.07
N HIS A 71 9.84 3.44 4.26
CA HIS A 71 10.85 3.56 3.19
C HIS A 71 10.44 4.58 2.11
N CYS A 72 9.14 4.65 1.81
CA CYS A 72 8.57 5.56 0.83
C CYS A 72 8.56 6.99 1.36
N MET A 73 8.24 7.13 2.65
CA MET A 73 8.33 8.39 3.39
C MET A 73 9.77 8.92 3.41
N LYS A 74 10.74 8.06 3.75
CA LYS A 74 12.18 8.40 3.74
C LYS A 74 12.68 8.80 2.35
N ALA A 75 12.13 8.19 1.29
CA ALA A 75 12.46 8.52 -0.09
C ALA A 75 11.75 9.77 -0.63
N GLY A 76 10.99 10.52 0.18
CA GLY A 76 10.33 11.76 -0.27
C GLY A 76 9.11 11.55 -1.18
N LYS A 77 8.62 10.32 -1.34
CA LYS A 77 7.52 10.03 -2.28
C LYS A 77 6.14 10.58 -1.84
N HIS A 78 6.08 11.23 -0.70
CA HIS A 78 4.89 11.88 -0.16
C HIS A 78 4.82 13.37 -0.53
N THR A 79 5.90 13.97 -1.04
CA THR A 79 5.92 15.38 -1.44
C THR A 79 5.65 15.58 -2.93
N GLU A 80 5.98 14.60 -3.78
CA GLU A 80 5.74 14.65 -5.23
C GLU A 80 4.42 13.97 -5.60
N ILE A 81 3.37 14.75 -5.87
CA ILE A 81 2.13 14.22 -6.44
C ILE A 81 2.35 13.94 -7.94
N LYS A 82 2.74 12.71 -8.28
CA LYS A 82 2.70 12.25 -9.68
C LYS A 82 1.28 11.79 -10.00
N VAL A 83 0.43 12.72 -10.44
CA VAL A 83 -0.89 12.37 -10.99
C VAL A 83 -0.63 11.55 -12.25
N LYS A 84 -0.76 10.21 -12.16
CA LYS A 84 -0.59 9.36 -13.33
C LYS A 84 -1.81 9.58 -14.22
N ALA A 85 -1.60 10.16 -15.40
CA ALA A 85 -2.66 10.39 -16.38
C ALA A 85 -3.49 9.11 -16.57
N PRO A 86 -4.83 9.20 -16.63
CA PRO A 86 -5.67 8.02 -16.85
C PRO A 86 -5.21 7.37 -18.15
N LYS A 87 -4.88 6.09 -18.11
CA LYS A 87 -4.64 5.31 -19.32
C LYS A 87 -5.92 5.42 -20.15
N LYS A 88 -5.86 6.05 -21.32
CA LYS A 88 -7.00 6.10 -22.25
C LYS A 88 -7.49 4.67 -22.42
N ALA A 89 -8.74 4.42 -22.05
CA ALA A 89 -9.37 3.13 -22.31
C ALA A 89 -9.25 2.90 -23.83
N ALA A 90 -8.64 1.79 -24.21
CA ALA A 90 -8.64 1.38 -25.61
C ALA A 90 -10.10 1.19 -25.99
N VAL A 91 -10.60 2.08 -26.85
CA VAL A 91 -11.91 1.95 -27.47
C VAL A 91 -11.79 0.75 -28.40
N VAL A 92 -12.32 -0.39 -27.98
CA VAL A 92 -12.48 -1.56 -28.84
C VAL A 92 -13.64 -1.24 -29.78
N ALA A 93 -13.34 -1.22 -31.08
CA ALA A 93 -14.28 -0.96 -32.17
C ALA A 93 -15.20 -2.15 -32.45
#